data_AF-X1SSW5-F1
#
_entry.id   AF-X1SSW5-F1
#
_cell.length_a   1.000
_cell.length_b   1.000
_cell.length_c   1.000
_cell.angle_alpha   90.00
_cell.angle_beta   90.00
_cell.angle_gamma   90.00
#
_symmetry.space_group_name_H-M   'P 1'
#
loop_
_entity.id
_entity.type
_entity.pdbx_description
1 polymer ?
#
loop_
_entity_poly.entity_id
_entity_poly.type
_entity_poly.pdbx_seq_one_letter_code
_entity_poly.pdbx_strand_id
1 'polypeptide(L)'
;LILTTGGTGLGPRDTTPEATLSIVDKIAPGFTETMRAETFKMVPHAILSRAVAGIRGRCLIINLPGSPRAVRECLEVVLPVIPHAIEIIKGEVTEHTPK
;
A
#
# COMPACT_ATOMS: atom_id res chain seq x y z
N LEU A 1 1.74 -11.62 1.43
CA LEU A 1 1.23 -10.28 1.76
C LEU A 1 1.90 -9.84 3.05
N ILE A 2 2.47 -8.64 3.07
CA ILE A 2 2.98 -7.98 4.27
C ILE A 2 2.29 -6.62 4.36
N LEU A 3 1.74 -6.33 5.53
CA LEU A 3 1.20 -5.02 5.88
C LEU A 3 2.08 -4.45 6.98
N THR A 4 2.63 -3.26 6.77
CA THR A 4 3.35 -2.52 7.83
C THR A 4 2.45 -1.42 8.36
N THR A 5 2.69 -0.98 9.59
CA THR A 5 1.95 0.14 10.21
C THR A 5 2.91 1.12 10.86
N GLY A 6 2.73 2.41 10.58
CA GLY A 6 3.52 3.49 11.15
C GLY A 6 4.84 3.78 10.42
N GLY A 7 5.49 4.88 10.82
CA GLY A 7 6.76 5.32 10.25
C GLY A 7 6.67 5.85 8.81
N THR A 8 5.50 6.29 8.36
CA THR A 8 5.24 6.79 7.01
C THR A 8 5.06 8.30 6.91
N GLY A 9 5.19 9.04 8.01
CA GLY A 9 5.03 10.49 8.02
C GLY A 9 6.25 11.26 7.50
N LEU A 10 6.27 12.56 7.81
CA LEU A 10 7.36 13.49 7.49
C LEU A 10 8.36 13.64 8.65
N GLY A 11 8.21 12.86 9.73
CA GLY A 11 9.10 12.95 10.89
C GLY A 11 10.50 12.39 10.57
N PRO A 12 11.56 12.87 11.24
CA PRO A 12 12.94 12.43 10.95
C PRO A 12 13.19 10.95 11.26
N ARG A 13 12.29 10.29 12.01
CA ARG A 13 12.33 8.86 12.32
C ARG A 13 11.45 8.00 11.42
N ASP A 14 10.67 8.62 10.54
CA ASP A 14 9.71 7.92 9.69
C ASP A 14 10.44 7.39 8.46
N THR A 15 10.92 6.15 8.54
CA THR A 15 11.77 5.51 7.50
C THR A 15 11.15 4.27 6.86
N THR A 16 9.89 3.95 7.18
CA THR A 16 9.21 2.75 6.64
C THR A 16 9.15 2.77 5.10
N PRO A 17 8.87 3.91 4.43
CA PRO A 17 8.87 3.96 2.97
C PRO A 17 10.23 3.67 2.35
N GLU A 18 11.31 4.25 2.87
CA GLU A 18 12.69 4.01 2.41
C GLU A 18 13.07 2.55 2.59
N ALA A 19 12.78 1.98 3.76
CA ALA A 19 13.05 0.58 4.05
C ALA A 19 12.31 -0.32 3.05
N THR A 20 11.05 -0.01 2.74
CA THR A 20 10.26 -0.75 1.75
C THR A 20 10.83 -0.60 0.34
N LEU A 21 11.14 0.63 -0.09
CA LEU A 21 11.74 0.90 -1.41
C LEU A 21 13.09 0.20 -1.60
N SER A 22 13.88 0.05 -0.52
CA SER A 22 15.19 -0.61 -0.59
C SER A 22 15.14 -2.11 -0.86
N ILE A 23 13.95 -2.73 -0.73
CA ILE A 23 13.80 -4.19 -0.81
C ILE A 23 12.84 -4.70 -1.87
N VAL A 24 12.03 -3.83 -2.49
CA VAL A 24 11.04 -4.24 -3.49
C VAL A 24 11.70 -4.38 -4.86
N ASP A 25 11.32 -5.42 -5.59
CA ASP A 25 11.74 -5.65 -6.98
C ASP A 25 10.96 -4.74 -7.95
N LYS A 26 9.71 -4.43 -7.60
CA LYS A 26 8.81 -3.60 -8.39
C LYS A 26 7.94 -2.74 -7.50
N ILE A 27 7.82 -1.46 -7.83
CA ILE A 27 6.89 -0.54 -7.16
C ILE A 27 5.46 -0.73 -7.66
N ALA A 28 4.48 -0.59 -6.77
CA ALA A 28 3.06 -0.68 -7.07
C ALA A 28 2.36 0.62 -6.61
N PRO A 29 2.65 1.76 -7.27
CA PRO A 29 2.28 3.09 -6.76
C PRO A 29 0.77 3.29 -6.63
N GLY A 30 -0.02 2.68 -7.53
CA GLY A 30 -1.48 2.79 -7.56
C GLY A 30 -2.18 2.45 -6.25
N PHE A 31 -1.63 1.54 -5.42
CA PHE A 31 -2.18 1.28 -4.08
C PHE A 31 -2.15 2.53 -3.22
N THR A 32 -0.99 3.18 -3.14
CA THR A 32 -0.79 4.32 -2.23
C THR A 32 -1.30 5.64 -2.79
N GLU A 33 -1.32 5.79 -4.12
CA GLU A 33 -2.02 6.89 -4.79
C GLU A 33 -3.50 6.86 -4.48
N THR A 34 -4.15 5.70 -4.65
CA THR A 34 -5.58 5.53 -4.36
C THR A 34 -5.87 5.68 -2.87
N MET A 35 -5.08 5.07 -1.99
CA MET A 35 -5.21 5.26 -0.53
C MET A 35 -5.18 6.74 -0.15
N ARG A 36 -4.19 7.51 -0.63
CA ARG A 36 -4.10 8.95 -0.33
C ARG A 36 -5.27 9.73 -0.92
N ALA A 37 -5.63 9.48 -2.18
CA ALA A 37 -6.69 10.20 -2.86
C ALA A 37 -8.06 9.99 -2.21
N GLU A 38 -8.39 8.75 -1.85
CA GLU A 38 -9.67 8.42 -1.23
C GLU A 38 -9.73 8.87 0.24
N THR A 39 -8.67 8.63 1.02
CA THR A 39 -8.67 9.04 2.43
C THR A 39 -8.55 10.56 2.61
N PHE A 40 -7.94 11.28 1.67
CA PHE A 40 -7.89 12.75 1.68
C PHE A 40 -9.29 13.40 1.71
N LYS A 41 -10.29 12.77 1.10
CA LYS A 41 -11.68 13.23 1.10
C LYS A 41 -12.27 13.29 2.52
N MET A 42 -11.73 12.51 3.45
CA MET A 42 -12.19 12.42 4.85
C MET A 42 -11.19 13.02 5.85
N VAL A 43 -9.89 12.92 5.54
CA VAL A 43 -8.78 13.31 6.42
C VAL A 43 -7.80 14.17 5.62
N PRO A 44 -7.87 15.52 5.70
CA PRO A 44 -7.02 16.41 4.91
C PRO A 44 -5.51 16.15 5.06
N HIS A 45 -5.08 15.69 6.24
CA HIS A 45 -3.68 15.36 6.52
C HIS A 45 -3.18 14.06 5.85
N ALA A 46 -4.03 13.30 5.15
CA ALA A 46 -3.62 12.10 4.43
C ALA A 46 -2.50 12.36 3.40
N ILE A 47 -2.42 13.59 2.88
CA ILE A 47 -1.37 14.03 1.95
C ILE A 47 0.04 13.96 2.54
N LEU A 48 0.18 13.99 3.87
CA LEU A 48 1.49 13.96 4.55
C LEU A 48 2.11 12.57 4.57
N SER A 49 1.34 11.53 4.21
CA SER A 49 1.81 10.15 4.19
C SER A 49 2.72 9.88 2.99
N ARG A 50 3.94 9.43 3.28
CA ARG A 50 4.94 8.95 2.32
C ARG A 50 4.84 7.45 2.07
N ALA A 51 3.76 6.80 2.50
CA ALA A 51 3.55 5.37 2.32
C ALA A 51 3.78 4.93 0.87
N VAL A 52 4.44 3.78 0.69
CA VAL A 52 4.63 3.12 -0.60
C VAL A 52 4.06 1.70 -0.57
N ALA A 53 3.92 1.12 -1.75
CA ALA A 53 3.62 -0.28 -1.92
C ALA A 53 4.50 -0.86 -3.04
N GLY A 54 4.80 -2.15 -2.95
CA GLY A 54 5.63 -2.82 -3.93
C GLY A 54 5.65 -4.33 -3.74
N ILE A 55 6.37 -5.01 -4.61
CA ILE A 55 6.43 -6.45 -4.70
C ILE A 55 7.87 -6.88 -4.43
N ARG A 56 8.05 -7.86 -3.53
CA ARG A 56 9.32 -8.58 -3.32
C ARG A 56 9.08 -10.08 -3.55
N GLY A 57 9.69 -10.64 -4.58
CA GLY A 57 9.43 -12.00 -5.06
C GLY A 57 7.94 -12.20 -5.33
N ARG A 58 7.31 -13.10 -4.56
CA ARG A 58 5.86 -13.37 -4.62
C ARG A 58 5.06 -12.69 -3.50
N CYS A 59 5.61 -11.63 -2.90
CA CYS A 59 5.00 -10.95 -1.77
C CYS A 59 4.64 -9.49 -2.11
N LEU A 60 3.36 -9.15 -2.01
CA LEU A 60 2.89 -7.77 -1.97
C LEU A 60 3.18 -7.16 -0.59
N ILE A 61 3.79 -5.97 -0.57
CA ILE A 61 4.06 -5.18 0.63
C ILE A 61 3.32 -3.84 0.51
N ILE A 62 2.53 -3.48 1.52
CA ILE A 62 1.79 -2.20 1.57
C ILE A 62 2.09 -1.51 2.91
N ASN A 63 2.55 -0.26 2.87
CA ASN A 63 2.68 0.53 4.09
C ASN A 63 1.36 1.20 4.45
N LEU A 64 0.90 0.98 5.68
CA LEU A 64 -0.29 1.62 6.23
C LEU A 64 0.09 2.70 7.25
N PRO A 65 -0.80 3.68 7.51
CA PRO A 65 -0.61 4.67 8.56
C PRO A 65 -0.48 4.03 9.96
N GLY A 66 -0.05 4.81 10.96
CA GLY A 66 0.17 4.30 12.32
C GLY A 66 -1.07 4.21 13.21
N SER A 67 -2.13 4.98 12.93
CA SER A 67 -3.33 4.99 13.79
C SER A 67 -4.33 3.89 13.37
N PRO A 68 -4.99 3.19 14.30
CA PRO A 68 -5.97 2.15 13.96
C PRO A 68 -7.10 2.64 13.07
N ARG A 69 -7.54 3.90 13.25
CA ARG A 69 -8.55 4.54 12.40
C ARG A 69 -8.07 4.68 10.96
N ALA A 70 -6.89 5.31 10.77
CA ALA A 70 -6.35 5.54 9.43
C ALA A 70 -5.97 4.24 8.71
N VAL A 71 -5.56 3.20 9.46
CA VAL A 71 -5.36 1.84 8.92
C VAL A 71 -6.67 1.30 8.33
N ARG A 72 -7.79 1.41 9.06
CA ARG A 72 -9.10 0.95 8.59
C ARG A 72 -9.52 1.70 7.33
N GLU A 73 -9.47 3.04 7.36
CA GLU A 73 -9.84 3.90 6.22
C GLU A 73 -8.99 3.57 4.97
N CYS A 74 -7.68 3.35 5.13
CA CYS A 74 -6.82 2.95 4.01
C CYS A 74 -7.11 1.53 3.51
N LEU A 75 -7.31 0.57 4.41
CA LEU A 75 -7.57 -0.82 4.03
C LEU A 75 -8.90 -0.96 3.29
N GLU A 76 -9.95 -0.26 3.72
CA GLU A 76 -11.25 -0.29 3.02
C GLU A 76 -11.12 0.09 1.54
N VAL A 77 -10.21 1.00 1.21
CA VAL A 77 -9.93 1.43 -0.17
C VAL A 77 -9.27 0.34 -1.02
N VAL A 78 -8.29 -0.38 -0.46
CA VAL A 78 -7.45 -1.31 -1.24
C VAL A 78 -7.78 -2.79 -1.04
N LEU A 79 -8.48 -3.14 0.04
CA LEU A 79 -8.84 -4.53 0.35
C LEU A 79 -9.56 -5.24 -0.80
N PRO A 80 -10.47 -4.60 -1.57
CA PRO A 80 -11.13 -5.27 -2.69
C PRO A 80 -10.19 -5.79 -3.79
N VAL A 81 -9.03 -5.14 -3.99
CA VAL A 81 -8.08 -5.52 -5.06
C VAL A 81 -6.96 -6.44 -4.56
N ILE A 82 -6.72 -6.50 -3.24
CA ILE A 82 -5.62 -7.29 -2.66
C ILE A 82 -5.68 -8.79 -3.05
N PRO A 83 -6.83 -9.51 -2.96
CA PRO A 83 -6.88 -10.92 -3.31
C PRO A 83 -6.42 -11.19 -4.74
N HIS A 84 -6.97 -10.44 -5.70
CA HIS A 84 -6.62 -10.56 -7.11
C HIS A 84 -5.16 -10.18 -7.39
N ALA A 85 -4.65 -9.14 -6.74
CA ALA A 85 -3.24 -8.77 -6.85
C ALA A 85 -2.30 -9.89 -6.36
N ILE A 86 -2.66 -10.60 -5.29
CA ILE A 86 -1.89 -11.74 -4.78
C ILE A 86 -1.88 -12.90 -5.78
N GLU A 87 -3.03 -13.22 -6.37
CA GLU A 87 -3.15 -14.27 -7.40
C GLU A 87 -2.24 -13.97 -8.60
N ILE A 88 -2.25 -12.73 -9.10
CA ILE A 88 -1.37 -12.27 -10.19
C ILE A 88 0.10 -12.42 -9.79
N ILE A 89 0.48 -11.95 -8.61
CA ILE A 89 1.87 -11.99 -8.12
C ILE A 89 2.38 -13.44 -7.98
N LYS A 90 1.51 -14.38 -7.63
CA LYS A 90 1.85 -15.80 -7.55
C LYS A 90 1.88 -16.50 -8.92
N GLY A 91 1.34 -15.87 -9.96
CA GLY A 91 1.16 -16.48 -11.28
C GLY A 91 -0.02 -17.47 -11.33
N GLU A 92 -0.96 -17.38 -10.39
CA GLU A 92 -2.17 -18.21 -10.34
C GLU A 92 -3.24 -17.71 -11.32
N VAL A 93 -3.19 -16.42 -11.69
CA VAL A 93 -4.04 -15.80 -12.71
C VAL A 93 -3.16 -15.14 -13.77
N THR A 94 -3.18 -15.67 -14.99
CA THR A 94 -2.40 -15.18 -16.14
C THR A 94 -3.27 -14.65 -17.28
N GLU A 95 -4.57 -14.88 -17.25
CA GLU A 95 -5.50 -14.44 -18.29
C GLU A 95 -6.29 -13.21 -17.81
N HIS A 96 -6.24 -12.14 -18.61
CA HIS A 96 -7.13 -11.00 -18.45
C HIS A 96 -8.49 -11.36 -19.04
N THR A 97 -9.42 -11.86 -18.23
CA THR A 97 -10.82 -11.91 -18.64
C THR A 97 -11.34 -10.46 -18.64
N PRO A 98 -11.69 -9.87 -19.81
CA PRO A 98 -12.27 -8.54 -19.83
C PRO A 98 -13.58 -8.60 -19.04
N LYS A 99 -13.76 -7.66 -18.10
CA LYS A 99 -15.06 -7.38 -17.49
C LYS A 99 -15.87 -6.46 -18.39
#